data_AF-A0A1Y3VHB1-F1
#
_entry.id   AF-A0A1Y3VHB1-F1
#
_cell.length_a   1.000
_cell.length_b   1.000
_cell.length_c   1.000
_cell.angle_alpha   90.00
_cell.angle_beta   90.00
_cell.angle_gamma   90.00
#
_symmetry.space_group_name_H-M   'P 1'
#
loop_
_entity.id
_entity.type
_entity.pdbx_description
1 polymer ?
#
loop_
_entity_poly.entity_id
_entity_poly.type
_entity_poly.pdbx_seq_one_letter_code
_entity_poly.pdbx_strand_id
1 'polypeptide(L)'
;MKTIHTIIKNTIVFVVAAISALTSTSCKDNETSGGYTDPTLKVTITPLRVKLQEIYEDCDALAVQWHWTDGSEFEQNPDVTFTLELAKARTDFRSPYYYILGDSELAGMRMFTVRELNRMLIRNGLIDNGDAGDLEARVVATTDSYRGCRSLPTMFSVETYYLDPNALPPYERIWFVGDFTGWNFLEMTRNEDNPFEFWIDGTFDDASARDKTYDFKFGVHEPGSERQWYDMYHPPYKDAPVTETKVVQIESDVTNDFKWKVTPEQLGKKYHIVLNITKGEERMTCTLLGGDEPPAGDTDYGSDSDHEGFESDGSNDNNPTAGEGTHEGFESEASGNQSADGNHEGFAPIG
;
A
#
# COMPACT_ATOMS: atom_id res chain seq x y z
N MET A 1 70.64 -21.57 -40.20
CA MET A 1 70.80 -20.61 -39.09
C MET A 1 70.21 -19.29 -39.57
N LYS A 2 68.89 -19.03 -39.57
CA LYS A 2 67.95 -18.92 -38.44
C LYS A 2 68.56 -18.19 -37.24
N THR A 3 67.80 -17.18 -36.80
CA THR A 3 67.85 -16.42 -35.54
C THR A 3 68.59 -15.07 -35.58
N ILE A 4 67.86 -14.05 -35.08
CA ILE A 4 68.32 -12.70 -34.65
C ILE A 4 68.39 -11.63 -35.75
N HIS A 5 67.24 -11.22 -36.30
CA HIS A 5 67.06 -9.90 -36.93
C HIS A 5 65.62 -9.37 -36.70
N THR A 6 65.09 -9.51 -35.49
CA THR A 6 63.78 -8.93 -35.13
C THR A 6 63.67 -8.61 -33.63
N ILE A 7 64.61 -7.86 -33.05
CA ILE A 7 64.42 -7.26 -31.71
C ILE A 7 65.15 -5.91 -31.63
N ILE A 8 64.95 -5.00 -32.59
CA ILE A 8 65.33 -3.59 -32.43
C ILE A 8 64.34 -2.73 -33.25
N LYS A 9 63.11 -2.61 -32.75
CA LYS A 9 62.08 -1.63 -33.15
C LYS A 9 60.82 -1.97 -32.35
N ASN A 10 60.79 -1.59 -31.07
CA ASN A 10 59.52 -1.36 -30.35
C ASN A 10 59.68 -0.75 -28.94
N THR A 11 60.89 -0.48 -28.45
CA THR A 11 61.05 -0.06 -27.04
C THR A 11 61.05 1.46 -26.83
N ILE A 12 60.82 2.31 -27.85
CA ILE A 12 60.96 3.79 -27.71
C ILE A 12 59.70 4.58 -28.14
N VAL A 13 58.52 3.94 -28.29
CA VAL A 13 57.28 4.67 -28.68
C VAL A 13 56.10 4.50 -27.71
N PHE A 14 56.27 3.85 -26.56
CA PHE A 14 55.16 3.58 -25.63
C PHE A 14 55.26 4.28 -24.26
N VAL A 15 55.87 5.47 -24.17
CA VAL A 15 55.97 6.22 -22.90
C VAL A 15 55.38 7.64 -22.95
N VAL A 16 54.83 8.09 -24.08
CA VAL A 16 54.31 9.48 -24.21
C VAL A 16 52.80 9.57 -24.53
N ALA A 17 52.07 8.45 -24.54
CA ALA A 17 50.63 8.43 -24.81
C ALA A 17 49.80 7.81 -23.68
N ALA A 18 50.19 8.02 -22.42
CA ALA A 18 49.48 7.51 -21.24
C ALA A 18 49.25 8.57 -20.14
N ILE A 19 49.28 9.87 -20.46
CA ILE A 19 49.11 10.97 -19.49
C ILE A 19 47.98 11.95 -19.88
N SER A 20 47.07 11.58 -20.80
CA SER A 20 45.99 12.51 -21.22
C SER A 20 44.63 11.86 -21.40
N ALA A 21 44.28 10.96 -20.48
CA ALA A 21 42.91 10.49 -20.31
C ALA A 21 42.54 10.34 -18.81
N LEU A 22 43.07 11.23 -17.96
CA LEU A 22 42.37 11.61 -16.73
C LEU A 22 41.27 12.61 -17.13
N THR A 23 40.28 12.12 -17.87
CA THR A 23 38.98 12.80 -17.87
C THR A 23 38.43 12.57 -16.49
N SER A 24 38.47 13.62 -15.68
CA SER A 24 37.75 13.74 -14.43
C SER A 24 36.28 13.43 -14.70
N THR A 25 35.88 12.17 -14.56
CA THR A 25 34.60 11.88 -13.95
C THR A 25 34.72 12.47 -12.57
N SER A 26 34.36 13.76 -12.45
CA SER A 26 33.78 14.25 -11.22
C SER A 26 32.66 13.27 -10.94
N CYS A 27 32.95 12.28 -10.09
CA CYS A 27 31.90 11.68 -9.30
C CYS A 27 31.20 12.89 -8.72
N LYS A 28 29.99 13.19 -9.21
CA LYS A 28 29.09 13.98 -8.41
C LYS A 28 29.01 13.18 -7.14
N ASP A 29 29.67 13.68 -6.09
CA ASP A 29 29.46 13.20 -4.75
C ASP A 29 27.94 13.22 -4.61
N ASN A 30 27.35 12.03 -4.60
CA ASN A 30 25.94 11.92 -4.29
C ASN A 30 25.93 12.28 -2.81
N GLU A 31 25.74 13.57 -2.52
CA GLU A 31 25.81 14.17 -1.19
C GLU A 31 24.84 13.43 -0.28
N THR A 32 25.31 12.32 0.29
CA THR A 32 24.54 11.51 1.22
C THR A 32 24.44 12.31 2.51
N SER A 33 23.21 12.66 2.88
CA SER A 33 22.86 13.38 4.10
C SER A 33 23.70 12.94 5.30
N GLY A 34 24.14 13.88 6.14
CA GLY A 34 24.98 13.56 7.31
C GLY A 34 26.50 13.68 7.09
N GLY A 35 26.95 14.40 6.05
CA GLY A 35 28.15 15.25 5.95
C GLY A 35 29.57 14.77 6.34
N TYR A 36 29.75 14.04 7.44
CA TYR A 36 31.04 13.51 7.91
C TYR A 36 30.86 12.53 9.08
N THR A 37 31.89 11.78 9.45
CA THR A 37 31.87 10.92 10.64
C THR A 37 32.23 11.72 11.89
N ASP A 38 31.34 11.72 12.88
CA ASP A 38 31.54 12.33 14.18
C ASP A 38 31.62 11.23 15.25
N PRO A 39 32.80 11.04 15.89
CA PRO A 39 32.95 10.01 16.90
C PRO A 39 32.19 10.33 18.20
N THR A 40 31.66 11.54 18.37
CA THR A 40 30.86 11.90 19.55
C THR A 40 29.45 11.34 19.49
N LEU A 41 28.89 11.11 18.30
CA LEU A 41 27.65 10.36 18.15
C LEU A 41 27.94 8.86 18.31
N LYS A 42 27.32 8.24 19.31
CA LYS A 42 27.45 6.80 19.58
C LYS A 42 26.18 6.08 19.20
N VAL A 43 26.35 4.90 18.62
CA VAL A 43 25.28 3.92 18.44
C VAL A 43 25.65 2.63 19.16
N THR A 44 24.68 2.08 19.90
CA THR A 44 24.78 0.78 20.55
C THR A 44 23.68 -0.12 20.00
N ILE A 45 24.09 -1.28 19.49
CA ILE A 45 23.19 -2.33 19.02
C ILE A 45 23.20 -3.45 20.05
N THR A 46 22.03 -3.83 20.57
CA THR A 46 21.92 -4.90 21.57
C THR A 46 20.72 -5.81 21.29
N PRO A 47 20.89 -7.14 21.22
CA PRO A 47 22.17 -7.86 21.30
C PRO A 47 22.96 -7.78 19.99
N LEU A 48 24.26 -8.06 20.04
CA LEU A 48 25.12 -8.14 18.84
C LEU A 48 24.93 -9.43 18.03
N ARG A 49 24.15 -10.38 18.55
CA ARG A 49 23.75 -11.60 17.86
C ARG A 49 22.27 -11.84 18.13
N VAL A 50 21.48 -11.86 17.07
CA VAL A 50 20.03 -12.02 17.13
C VAL A 50 19.64 -13.27 16.34
N LYS A 51 18.84 -14.15 16.92
CA LYS A 51 18.18 -15.24 16.18
C LYS A 51 16.68 -15.02 16.26
N LEU A 52 16.08 -14.67 15.13
CA LEU A 52 14.66 -14.37 15.03
C LEU A 52 13.88 -15.67 14.89
N GLN A 53 12.73 -15.75 15.55
CA GLN A 53 11.84 -16.91 15.50
C GLN A 53 10.40 -16.42 15.52
N GLU A 54 9.59 -16.90 14.58
CA GLU A 54 8.19 -16.51 14.42
C GLU A 54 7.38 -16.65 15.72
N ILE A 55 7.63 -17.69 16.51
CA ILE A 55 6.95 -17.93 17.79
C ILE A 55 7.13 -16.81 18.83
N TYR A 56 8.07 -15.90 18.61
CA TYR A 56 8.35 -14.74 19.46
C TYR A 56 8.09 -13.42 18.72
N GLU A 57 7.25 -13.43 17.68
CA GLU A 57 7.10 -12.31 16.74
C GLU A 57 6.84 -10.95 17.41
N ASP A 58 6.08 -10.91 18.52
CA ASP A 58 5.78 -9.66 19.23
C ASP A 58 6.77 -9.32 20.36
N CYS A 59 7.78 -10.15 20.58
CA CYS A 59 8.83 -9.88 21.57
C CYS A 59 9.87 -8.91 21.02
N ASP A 60 10.51 -8.15 21.92
CA ASP A 60 11.68 -7.33 21.62
C ASP A 60 12.85 -8.18 21.09
N ALA A 61 13.41 -7.78 19.95
CA ALA A 61 14.51 -8.47 19.29
C ALA A 61 15.83 -7.69 19.30
N LEU A 62 15.74 -6.38 19.06
CA LEU A 62 16.90 -5.53 18.88
C LEU A 62 16.64 -4.12 19.42
N ALA A 63 17.51 -3.69 20.33
CA ALA A 63 17.63 -2.32 20.78
C ALA A 63 18.67 -1.59 19.93
N VAL A 64 18.27 -0.45 19.37
CA VAL A 64 19.16 0.54 18.78
C VAL A 64 19.14 1.76 19.68
N GLN A 65 20.25 1.99 20.38
CA GLN A 65 20.42 3.16 21.25
C GLN A 65 21.40 4.13 20.63
N TRP A 66 21.17 5.41 20.79
CA TRP A 66 22.09 6.46 20.38
C TRP A 66 22.16 7.57 21.39
N HIS A 67 23.34 8.16 21.51
CA HIS A 67 23.59 9.30 22.38
C HIS A 67 24.79 10.09 21.89
N TRP A 68 24.84 11.36 22.25
CA TRP A 68 26.03 12.18 22.12
C TRP A 68 26.95 11.96 23.31
N THR A 69 28.25 11.98 23.07
CA THR A 69 29.24 12.29 24.10
C THR A 69 29.61 13.76 24.00
N ASP A 70 29.89 14.43 25.12
CA ASP A 70 30.18 15.86 25.19
C ASP A 70 31.03 16.38 24.01
N GLY A 71 30.58 17.49 23.41
CA GLY A 71 31.38 18.30 22.48
C GLY A 71 30.92 18.30 21.02
N SER A 72 29.78 17.68 20.69
CA SER A 72 29.14 17.84 19.38
C SER A 72 28.44 19.18 19.26
N GLU A 73 28.53 19.84 18.11
CA GLU A 73 27.73 21.05 17.81
C GLU A 73 26.23 20.76 17.63
N PHE A 74 25.87 19.48 17.45
CA PHE A 74 24.49 19.02 17.25
C PHE A 74 23.81 18.57 18.54
N GLU A 75 24.57 18.36 19.63
CA GLU A 75 24.06 17.70 20.84
C GLU A 75 22.88 18.41 21.49
N GLN A 76 22.92 19.75 21.56
CA GLN A 76 21.85 20.55 22.16
C GLN A 76 20.85 21.08 21.13
N ASN A 77 20.96 20.67 19.85
CA ASN A 77 20.10 21.18 18.80
C ASN A 77 18.79 20.37 18.74
N PRO A 78 17.63 20.99 19.05
CA PRO A 78 16.34 20.30 19.07
C PRO A 78 15.84 19.90 17.67
N ASP A 79 16.38 20.50 16.61
CA ASP A 79 15.99 20.24 15.22
C ASP A 79 16.71 19.02 14.63
N VAL A 80 17.57 18.35 15.41
CA VAL A 80 18.27 17.16 14.96
C VAL A 80 17.30 15.99 14.86
N THR A 81 17.29 15.38 13.68
CA THR A 81 16.58 14.15 13.37
C THR A 81 17.57 12.99 13.30
N PHE A 82 17.13 11.80 13.71
CA PHE A 82 17.98 10.61 13.70
C PHE A 82 17.45 9.57 12.72
N THR A 83 18.35 9.07 11.88
CA THR A 83 18.08 7.98 10.94
C THR A 83 19.06 6.85 11.20
N LEU A 84 18.54 5.63 11.32
CA LEU A 84 19.34 4.41 11.33
C LEU A 84 19.70 4.04 9.89
N GLU A 85 20.99 3.94 9.60
CA GLU A 85 21.53 3.47 8.34
C GLU A 85 22.07 2.04 8.54
N LEU A 86 21.55 1.09 7.77
CA LEU A 86 21.87 -0.34 7.83
C LEU A 86 22.40 -0.84 6.49
N ALA A 87 23.40 -1.71 6.50
CA ALA A 87 23.88 -2.38 5.30
C ALA A 87 24.45 -3.77 5.61
N LYS A 88 24.61 -4.60 4.57
CA LYS A 88 25.41 -5.82 4.65
C LYS A 88 26.81 -5.48 5.11
N ALA A 89 27.35 -6.23 6.07
CA ALA A 89 28.66 -5.90 6.63
C ALA A 89 29.77 -5.95 5.58
N ARG A 90 30.80 -5.13 5.77
CA ARG A 90 32.00 -5.04 4.90
C ARG A 90 31.68 -4.62 3.48
N THR A 91 30.56 -3.94 3.28
CA THR A 91 30.20 -3.34 2.00
C THR A 91 30.45 -1.84 1.94
N ASP A 92 30.97 -1.26 3.03
CA ASP A 92 31.12 0.19 3.20
C ASP A 92 29.81 0.93 2.97
N PHE A 93 28.72 0.37 3.53
CA PHE A 93 27.35 0.87 3.35
C PHE A 93 26.93 0.99 1.88
N ARG A 94 27.42 0.13 0.99
CA ARG A 94 26.91 0.06 -0.39
C ARG A 94 25.48 -0.48 -0.38
N SER A 95 24.56 0.27 -1.02
CA SER A 95 23.12 -0.02 -1.04
C SER A 95 22.52 -0.10 0.38
N PRO A 96 22.65 0.96 1.19
CA PRO A 96 22.16 0.95 2.55
C PRO A 96 20.64 1.10 2.57
N TYR A 97 20.03 0.59 3.63
CA TYR A 97 18.65 0.87 4.01
C TYR A 97 18.62 1.95 5.09
N TYR A 98 17.70 2.91 4.95
CA TYR A 98 17.50 3.99 5.89
C TYR A 98 16.18 3.81 6.62
N TYR A 99 16.22 3.84 7.95
CA TYR A 99 15.07 3.76 8.82
C TYR A 99 15.00 5.02 9.69
N ILE A 100 13.93 5.80 9.56
CA ILE A 100 13.73 6.99 10.38
C ILE A 100 13.45 6.55 11.81
N LEU A 101 14.33 6.92 12.75
CA LEU A 101 14.18 6.51 14.15
C LEU A 101 13.10 7.32 14.88
N GLY A 102 12.76 8.50 14.37
CA GLY A 102 11.79 9.43 14.94
C GLY A 102 12.41 10.78 15.30
N ASP A 103 11.58 11.69 15.81
CA ASP A 103 11.99 12.94 16.43
C ASP A 103 12.41 12.71 17.91
N SER A 104 12.82 13.78 18.57
CA SER A 104 13.54 13.78 19.85
C SER A 104 12.78 13.22 21.06
N GLU A 105 11.50 12.83 20.92
CA GLU A 105 10.71 12.24 22.03
C GLU A 105 11.13 10.81 22.37
N LEU A 106 11.67 10.05 21.40
CA LEU A 106 12.28 8.75 21.66
C LEU A 106 13.69 8.96 22.20
N ALA A 107 13.80 9.04 23.54
CA ALA A 107 14.99 9.35 24.33
C ALA A 107 16.25 8.49 24.04
N GLY A 108 16.83 8.60 22.84
CA GLY A 108 18.06 7.90 22.45
C GLY A 108 17.90 6.38 22.30
N MET A 109 16.69 5.87 22.05
CA MET A 109 16.46 4.43 21.91
C MET A 109 15.27 4.09 21.02
N ARG A 110 15.44 3.03 20.22
CA ARG A 110 14.38 2.34 19.50
C ARG A 110 14.47 0.83 19.73
N MET A 111 13.33 0.23 20.09
CA MET A 111 13.15 -1.22 20.12
C MET A 111 12.48 -1.70 18.84
N PHE A 112 13.03 -2.75 18.25
CA PHE A 112 12.41 -3.51 17.17
C PHE A 112 11.89 -4.82 17.73
N THR A 113 10.65 -5.16 17.41
CA THR A 113 10.11 -6.50 17.66
C THR A 113 10.75 -7.53 16.71
N VAL A 114 10.63 -8.82 17.04
CA VAL A 114 11.07 -9.91 16.17
C VAL A 114 10.41 -9.82 14.79
N ARG A 115 9.10 -9.55 14.75
CA ARG A 115 8.32 -9.40 13.52
C ARG A 115 8.82 -8.24 12.66
N GLU A 116 8.95 -7.07 13.26
CA GLU A 116 9.40 -5.85 12.59
C GLU A 116 10.78 -6.04 11.99
N LEU A 117 11.72 -6.52 12.80
CA LEU A 117 13.11 -6.72 12.37
C LEU A 117 13.19 -7.75 11.25
N ASN A 118 12.52 -8.90 11.37
CA ASN A 118 12.56 -9.96 10.36
C ASN A 118 12.04 -9.46 9.01
N ARG A 119 10.89 -8.80 9.01
CA ARG A 119 10.26 -8.24 7.80
C ARG A 119 11.12 -7.14 7.17
N MET A 120 11.63 -6.21 7.98
CA MET A 120 12.46 -5.11 7.51
C MET A 120 13.73 -5.63 6.83
N LEU A 121 14.41 -6.62 7.42
CA LEU A 121 15.64 -7.17 6.88
C LEU A 121 15.42 -7.88 5.53
N ILE A 122 14.37 -8.70 5.43
CA ILE A 122 14.07 -9.47 4.22
C ILE A 122 13.57 -8.56 3.09
N ARG A 123 12.61 -7.67 3.37
CA ARG A 123 11.99 -6.80 2.36
C ARG A 123 13.00 -5.85 1.71
N ASN A 124 13.98 -5.40 2.48
CA ASN A 124 15.01 -4.48 1.99
C ASN A 124 16.27 -5.20 1.50
N GLY A 125 16.24 -6.54 1.38
CA GLY A 125 17.36 -7.32 0.84
C GLY A 125 18.64 -7.27 1.68
N LEU A 126 18.52 -6.91 2.96
CA LEU A 126 19.66 -6.85 3.89
C LEU A 126 20.10 -8.26 4.29
N ILE A 127 19.14 -9.17 4.51
CA ILE A 127 19.35 -10.58 4.78
C ILE A 127 18.33 -11.38 3.98
N ASP A 128 18.76 -12.48 3.36
CA ASP A 128 17.90 -13.31 2.55
C ASP A 128 16.92 -14.10 3.44
N ASN A 129 15.76 -14.48 2.89
CA ASN A 129 14.66 -15.08 3.66
C ASN A 129 15.06 -16.42 4.30
N GLY A 130 15.07 -16.47 5.64
CA GLY A 130 15.48 -17.65 6.40
C GLY A 130 16.99 -17.87 6.47
N ASP A 131 17.79 -16.87 6.09
CA ASP A 131 19.25 -16.93 6.12
C ASP A 131 19.83 -16.12 7.30
N ALA A 132 21.14 -16.27 7.51
CA ALA A 132 21.92 -15.54 8.48
C ALA A 132 22.99 -14.66 7.82
N GLY A 133 23.29 -13.53 8.45
CA GLY A 133 24.34 -12.66 7.96
C GLY A 133 24.79 -11.62 8.98
N ASP A 134 25.89 -10.96 8.64
CA ASP A 134 26.44 -9.84 9.40
C ASP A 134 25.99 -8.53 8.75
N LEU A 135 25.57 -7.58 9.59
CA LEU A 135 25.17 -6.23 9.21
C LEU A 135 26.05 -5.19 9.90
N GLU A 136 26.18 -4.04 9.26
CA GLU A 136 26.71 -2.81 9.85
C GLU A 136 25.57 -1.82 10.06
N ALA A 137 25.54 -1.20 11.24
CA ALA A 137 24.58 -0.17 11.61
C ALA A 137 25.32 1.11 12.02
N ARG A 138 24.83 2.27 11.58
CA ARG A 138 25.24 3.58 12.13
C ARG A 138 24.05 4.50 12.22
N VAL A 139 24.14 5.50 13.09
CA VAL A 139 23.12 6.54 13.19
C VAL A 139 23.61 7.79 12.46
N VAL A 140 22.71 8.37 11.68
CA VAL A 140 22.88 9.64 10.98
C VAL A 140 22.06 10.68 11.73
N ALA A 141 22.71 11.75 12.16
CA ALA A 141 22.07 12.91 12.77
C ALA A 141 22.03 14.05 11.74
N THR A 142 20.85 14.61 11.47
CA THR A 142 20.66 15.66 10.45
C THR A 142 19.80 16.81 10.96
N THR A 143 20.19 18.05 10.69
CA THR A 143 19.38 19.25 11.01
C THR A 143 18.54 19.72 9.82
N ASP A 144 18.96 19.35 8.61
CA ASP A 144 18.25 19.58 7.35
C ASP A 144 18.61 18.45 6.37
N SER A 145 18.22 18.58 5.10
CA SER A 145 18.43 17.52 4.09
C SER A 145 19.90 17.17 3.80
N TYR A 146 20.87 18.01 4.18
CA TYR A 146 22.28 17.80 3.83
C TYR A 146 23.25 17.97 5.01
N ARG A 147 22.97 18.85 5.97
CA ARG A 147 23.83 19.08 7.15
C ARG A 147 23.58 18.05 8.24
N GLY A 148 24.67 17.43 8.67
CA GLY A 148 24.64 16.46 9.75
C GLY A 148 25.95 15.69 9.88
N CYS A 149 25.94 14.68 10.74
CA CYS A 149 27.06 13.77 10.94
C CYS A 149 26.59 12.31 11.10
N ARG A 150 27.56 11.39 11.05
CA ARG A 150 27.35 9.94 11.25
C ARG A 150 28.14 9.44 12.44
N SER A 151 27.56 8.51 13.18
CA SER A 151 28.31 7.73 14.16
C SER A 151 29.35 6.83 13.46
N LEU A 152 30.30 6.32 14.24
CA LEU A 152 31.03 5.12 13.84
C LEU A 152 30.06 3.94 13.71
N PRO A 153 30.31 3.00 12.78
CA PRO A 153 29.46 1.84 12.61
C PRO A 153 29.67 0.79 13.70
N THR A 154 28.60 0.08 14.03
CA THR A 154 28.58 -1.10 14.89
C THR A 154 28.16 -2.31 14.06
N MET A 155 28.94 -3.40 14.12
CA MET A 155 28.59 -4.66 13.48
C MET A 155 27.76 -5.54 14.41
N PHE A 156 26.78 -6.25 13.86
CA PHE A 156 26.02 -7.29 14.55
C PHE A 156 25.61 -8.40 13.58
N SER A 157 25.35 -9.60 14.12
CA SER A 157 24.88 -10.74 13.34
C SER A 157 23.40 -10.98 13.59
N VAL A 158 22.67 -11.39 12.55
CA VAL A 158 21.26 -11.74 12.65
C VAL A 158 20.95 -12.96 11.80
N GLU A 159 20.11 -13.84 12.33
CA GLU A 159 19.49 -14.96 11.61
C GLU A 159 17.99 -14.69 11.51
N THR A 160 17.50 -14.56 10.28
CA THR A 160 16.07 -14.40 10.00
C THR A 160 15.36 -15.75 10.06
N TYR A 161 14.07 -15.74 10.37
CA TYR A 161 13.23 -16.91 10.13
C TYR A 161 12.55 -16.79 8.77
N TYR A 162 12.22 -17.95 8.19
CA TYR A 162 11.52 -18.01 6.92
C TYR A 162 10.15 -17.35 7.04
N LEU A 163 9.94 -16.27 6.29
CA LEU A 163 8.61 -15.74 6.03
C LEU A 163 8.05 -16.50 4.85
N ASP A 164 6.89 -17.13 5.01
CA ASP A 164 6.10 -17.52 3.85
C ASP A 164 5.82 -16.24 3.05
N PRO A 165 6.30 -16.11 1.79
CA PRO A 165 6.03 -14.94 0.97
C PRO A 165 4.53 -14.69 0.78
N ASN A 166 3.70 -15.74 0.93
CA ASN A 166 2.25 -15.63 0.91
C ASN A 166 1.65 -15.17 2.26
N ALA A 167 2.45 -15.06 3.32
CA ALA A 167 2.06 -14.56 4.64
C ALA A 167 2.44 -13.09 4.88
N LEU A 168 3.08 -12.42 3.92
CA LEU A 168 3.29 -10.98 3.92
C LEU A 168 2.49 -10.30 2.80
N PRO A 169 1.80 -9.19 3.08
CA PRO A 169 1.18 -8.41 2.02
C PRO A 169 2.27 -7.84 1.09
N PRO A 170 2.06 -7.86 -0.23
CA PRO A 170 3.03 -7.32 -1.19
C PRO A 170 3.21 -5.80 -1.04
N TYR A 171 2.21 -5.11 -0.48
CA TYR A 171 2.22 -3.67 -0.21
C TYR A 171 1.82 -3.38 1.24
N GLU A 172 2.45 -2.37 1.84
CA GLU A 172 2.08 -1.90 3.18
C GLU A 172 1.00 -0.81 3.14
N ARG A 173 0.80 -0.19 1.97
CA ARG A 173 -0.12 0.90 1.72
C ARG A 173 -0.80 0.68 0.38
N ILE A 174 -2.06 1.06 0.29
CA ILE A 174 -2.87 1.03 -0.91
C ILE A 174 -3.61 2.37 -1.00
N TRP A 175 -3.75 2.89 -2.20
CA TRP A 175 -4.44 4.15 -2.45
C TRP A 175 -5.68 3.94 -3.30
N PHE A 176 -6.83 4.36 -2.79
CA PHE A 176 -8.05 4.48 -3.58
C PHE A 176 -7.96 5.71 -4.49
N VAL A 177 -8.31 5.54 -5.77
CA VAL A 177 -8.25 6.63 -6.76
C VAL A 177 -9.35 6.47 -7.79
N GLY A 178 -10.01 7.58 -8.11
CA GLY A 178 -11.09 7.59 -9.09
C GLY A 178 -11.77 8.94 -9.19
N ASP A 179 -12.91 8.97 -9.86
CA ASP A 179 -13.69 10.21 -10.03
C ASP A 179 -14.10 10.82 -8.68
N PHE A 180 -14.41 10.00 -7.67
CA PHE A 180 -14.77 10.45 -6.31
C PHE A 180 -13.67 11.19 -5.57
N THR A 181 -12.41 10.89 -5.88
CA THR A 181 -11.26 11.57 -5.30
C THR A 181 -10.78 12.72 -6.20
N GLY A 182 -11.47 12.99 -7.30
CA GLY A 182 -10.98 13.89 -8.35
C GLY A 182 -9.67 13.40 -8.97
N TRP A 183 -9.49 12.07 -9.05
CA TRP A 183 -8.26 11.38 -9.46
C TRP A 183 -7.04 11.65 -8.56
N ASN A 184 -7.26 12.08 -7.31
CA ASN A 184 -6.23 12.11 -6.29
C ASN A 184 -6.10 10.74 -5.59
N PHE A 185 -4.91 10.43 -5.09
CA PHE A 185 -4.64 9.17 -4.38
C PHE A 185 -4.98 9.34 -2.91
N LEU A 186 -6.01 8.63 -2.44
CA LEU A 186 -6.44 8.61 -1.06
C LEU A 186 -5.99 7.31 -0.39
N GLU A 187 -5.15 7.38 0.62
CA GLU A 187 -4.67 6.19 1.33
C GLU A 187 -5.84 5.45 1.99
N MET A 188 -5.89 4.13 1.82
CA MET A 188 -6.86 3.25 2.45
C MET A 188 -6.39 2.82 3.84
N THR A 189 -7.33 2.58 4.74
CA THR A 189 -7.03 2.05 6.08
C THR A 189 -6.61 0.59 5.96
N ARG A 190 -5.43 0.26 6.46
CA ARG A 190 -4.99 -1.14 6.55
C ARG A 190 -5.68 -1.84 7.72
N ASN A 191 -6.17 -3.06 7.50
CA ASN A 191 -6.74 -3.90 8.54
C ASN A 191 -5.61 -4.43 9.45
N GLU A 192 -5.73 -4.20 10.77
CA GLU A 192 -4.75 -4.60 11.77
C GLU A 192 -4.74 -6.12 12.01
N ASP A 193 -5.91 -6.76 11.94
CA ASP A 193 -6.09 -8.20 12.13
C ASP A 193 -5.76 -9.00 10.86
N ASN A 194 -6.01 -8.40 9.69
CA ASN A 194 -5.68 -8.99 8.39
C ASN A 194 -4.82 -8.02 7.56
N PRO A 195 -3.48 -8.13 7.61
CA PRO A 195 -2.58 -7.18 6.98
C PRO A 195 -2.63 -7.12 5.44
N PHE A 196 -3.36 -8.05 4.81
CA PHE A 196 -3.62 -8.10 3.37
C PHE A 196 -4.87 -7.34 2.95
N GLU A 197 -5.68 -6.89 3.89
CA GLU A 197 -6.92 -6.17 3.61
C GLU A 197 -6.76 -4.68 3.90
N PHE A 198 -7.20 -3.89 2.93
CA PHE A 198 -7.25 -2.43 2.99
C PHE A 198 -8.68 -2.01 2.73
N TRP A 199 -9.19 -1.04 3.49
CA TRP A 199 -10.57 -0.61 3.34
C TRP A 199 -10.72 0.91 3.34
N ILE A 200 -11.80 1.36 2.74
CA ILE A 200 -12.26 2.74 2.79
C ILE A 200 -13.79 2.78 2.86
N ASP A 201 -14.30 3.67 3.72
CA ASP A 201 -15.72 4.03 3.73
C ASP A 201 -15.91 5.34 2.98
N GLY A 202 -16.93 5.41 2.13
CA GLY A 202 -17.22 6.62 1.39
C GLY A 202 -18.67 6.73 0.97
N THR A 203 -19.20 7.95 0.98
CA THR A 203 -20.41 8.28 0.23
C THR A 203 -19.98 8.69 -1.17
N PHE A 204 -20.45 7.96 -2.17
CA PHE A 204 -20.14 8.21 -3.57
C PHE A 204 -21.15 9.20 -4.14
N ASP A 205 -21.11 10.45 -3.68
CA ASP A 205 -22.04 11.50 -4.09
C ASP A 205 -21.36 12.54 -4.98
N ASP A 206 -21.98 12.80 -6.12
CA ASP A 206 -21.81 14.04 -6.87
C ASP A 206 -23.18 14.48 -7.39
N ALA A 207 -23.77 15.44 -6.70
CA ALA A 207 -25.06 16.02 -7.03
C ALA A 207 -25.12 16.61 -8.46
N SER A 208 -23.97 16.89 -9.09
CA SER A 208 -23.88 17.42 -10.46
C SER A 208 -23.86 16.33 -11.55
N ALA A 209 -23.83 15.05 -11.17
CA ALA A 209 -23.52 13.94 -12.08
C ALA A 209 -24.56 12.81 -12.09
N ARG A 210 -25.84 13.13 -11.85
CA ARG A 210 -26.94 12.15 -11.80
C ARG A 210 -27.18 11.31 -13.08
N ASP A 211 -26.45 11.57 -14.17
CA ASP A 211 -26.49 10.77 -15.41
C ASP A 211 -25.10 10.19 -15.81
N LYS A 212 -24.10 10.23 -14.92
CA LYS A 212 -22.74 9.76 -15.21
C LYS A 212 -22.39 8.52 -14.40
N THR A 213 -21.61 7.63 -15.01
CA THR A 213 -20.94 6.55 -14.30
C THR A 213 -19.63 7.03 -13.74
N TYR A 214 -19.29 6.61 -12.53
CA TYR A 214 -18.04 6.94 -11.87
C TYR A 214 -17.05 5.79 -11.92
N ASP A 215 -15.77 6.10 -12.10
CA ASP A 215 -14.67 5.16 -12.18
C ASP A 215 -13.80 5.15 -10.93
N PHE A 216 -13.27 3.97 -10.57
CA PHE A 216 -12.16 3.86 -9.62
C PHE A 216 -11.25 2.64 -9.86
N LYS A 217 -10.07 2.70 -9.23
CA LYS A 217 -8.99 1.69 -9.17
C LYS A 217 -8.23 1.82 -7.83
N PHE A 218 -7.19 1.00 -7.64
CA PHE A 218 -6.29 1.11 -6.50
C PHE A 218 -4.81 1.20 -6.90
N GLY A 219 -4.12 2.24 -6.44
CA GLY A 219 -2.69 2.42 -6.61
C GLY A 219 -1.89 1.66 -5.55
N VAL A 220 -0.65 1.33 -5.91
CA VAL A 220 0.32 0.58 -5.06
C VAL A 220 1.62 1.35 -4.84
N HIS A 221 1.72 2.56 -5.39
CA HIS A 221 2.89 3.41 -5.34
C HIS A 221 2.54 4.74 -4.67
N GLU A 222 3.51 5.31 -3.95
CA GLU A 222 3.35 6.58 -3.24
C GLU A 222 2.91 7.72 -4.20
N PRO A 223 1.99 8.59 -3.78
CA PRO A 223 1.58 9.75 -4.54
C PRO A 223 2.77 10.68 -4.84
N GLY A 224 2.84 11.19 -6.07
CA GLY A 224 3.93 12.01 -6.57
C GLY A 224 5.14 11.22 -7.08
N SER A 225 5.17 9.88 -6.93
CA SER A 225 6.22 9.06 -7.52
C SER A 225 6.07 8.94 -9.05
N GLU A 226 7.18 8.73 -9.75
CA GLU A 226 7.19 8.51 -11.21
C GLU A 226 6.33 7.30 -11.65
N ARG A 227 6.08 6.37 -10.71
CA ARG A 227 5.36 5.13 -10.94
C ARG A 227 3.92 5.12 -10.40
N GLN A 228 3.39 6.23 -9.89
CA GLN A 228 2.07 6.23 -9.21
C GLN A 228 0.92 5.64 -10.05
N TRP A 229 1.01 5.70 -11.38
CA TRP A 229 0.01 5.21 -12.34
C TRP A 229 0.36 3.87 -12.98
N TYR A 230 1.32 3.13 -12.42
CA TYR A 230 1.74 1.82 -12.94
C TYR A 230 1.30 0.72 -11.97
N ASP A 231 1.11 -0.48 -12.52
CA ASP A 231 0.90 -1.72 -11.77
C ASP A 231 -0.27 -1.62 -10.78
N MET A 232 -1.34 -0.92 -11.17
CA MET A 232 -2.49 -0.68 -10.30
C MET A 232 -3.37 -1.94 -10.19
N TYR A 233 -4.07 -2.09 -9.07
CA TYR A 233 -5.13 -3.10 -8.95
C TYR A 233 -6.41 -2.60 -9.62
N HIS A 234 -6.98 -3.45 -10.46
CA HIS A 234 -8.13 -3.11 -11.29
C HIS A 234 -8.98 -4.35 -11.63
N PRO A 235 -10.21 -4.21 -12.19
CA PRO A 235 -11.00 -5.37 -12.56
C PRO A 235 -10.47 -6.04 -13.83
N PRO A 236 -10.82 -7.32 -14.08
CA PRO A 236 -10.29 -8.09 -15.21
C PRO A 236 -10.85 -7.67 -16.59
N TYR A 237 -11.87 -6.81 -16.64
CA TYR A 237 -12.49 -6.35 -17.88
C TYR A 237 -13.00 -4.91 -17.77
N LYS A 238 -13.15 -4.27 -18.92
CA LYS A 238 -13.63 -2.89 -19.06
C LYS A 238 -15.03 -2.73 -18.48
N ASP A 239 -15.27 -1.60 -17.82
CA ASP A 239 -16.59 -1.17 -17.32
C ASP A 239 -17.21 -2.18 -16.33
N ALA A 240 -16.37 -2.84 -15.52
CA ALA A 240 -16.83 -3.84 -14.55
C ALA A 240 -17.75 -3.20 -13.50
N PRO A 241 -18.87 -3.83 -13.11
CA PRO A 241 -19.75 -3.28 -12.10
C PRO A 241 -19.05 -3.26 -10.74
N VAL A 242 -19.48 -2.37 -9.84
CA VAL A 242 -18.96 -2.31 -8.45
C VAL A 242 -19.12 -3.62 -7.66
N THR A 243 -19.96 -4.55 -8.13
CA THR A 243 -20.13 -5.89 -7.54
C THR A 243 -19.13 -6.93 -8.08
N GLU A 244 -18.30 -6.60 -9.07
CA GLU A 244 -17.24 -7.48 -9.56
C GLU A 244 -16.16 -7.60 -8.48
N THR A 245 -15.90 -8.82 -8.05
CA THR A 245 -14.97 -9.08 -6.94
C THR A 245 -13.58 -9.45 -7.39
N LYS A 246 -13.40 -9.90 -8.64
CA LYS A 246 -12.07 -10.27 -9.14
C LYS A 246 -11.20 -9.05 -9.33
N VAL A 247 -9.96 -9.19 -8.90
CA VAL A 247 -8.92 -8.17 -9.01
C VAL A 247 -7.79 -8.74 -9.86
N VAL A 248 -7.19 -7.88 -10.68
CA VAL A 248 -5.96 -8.18 -11.41
C VAL A 248 -4.97 -7.04 -11.20
N GLN A 249 -3.69 -7.39 -11.30
CA GLN A 249 -2.57 -6.47 -11.36
C GLN A 249 -1.67 -6.94 -12.51
N ILE A 250 -1.37 -6.05 -13.45
CA ILE A 250 -0.47 -6.35 -14.57
C ILE A 250 0.66 -5.33 -14.61
N GLU A 251 1.86 -5.79 -14.98
CA GLU A 251 2.99 -4.89 -15.19
C GLU A 251 2.66 -3.97 -16.37
N SER A 252 2.47 -2.67 -16.09
CA SER A 252 1.96 -1.64 -17.01
C SER A 252 0.50 -1.87 -17.47
N ASP A 253 -0.45 -1.32 -16.71
CA ASP A 253 -1.88 -1.34 -17.01
C ASP A 253 -2.32 -0.29 -18.05
N VAL A 254 -1.36 0.41 -18.67
CA VAL A 254 -1.61 1.48 -19.65
C VAL A 254 -2.42 0.98 -20.86
N THR A 255 -2.29 -0.30 -21.22
CA THR A 255 -3.06 -0.91 -22.32
C THR A 255 -4.42 -1.47 -21.90
N ASN A 256 -4.60 -1.84 -20.63
CA ASN A 256 -5.84 -2.42 -20.09
C ASN A 256 -6.29 -1.62 -18.86
N ASP A 257 -6.54 -0.33 -19.07
CA ASP A 257 -6.90 0.63 -18.03
C ASP A 257 -8.40 0.50 -17.60
N PHE A 258 -8.77 -0.71 -17.18
CA PHE A 258 -10.12 -1.08 -16.79
C PHE A 258 -10.47 -0.53 -15.41
N LYS A 259 -11.68 -0.03 -15.22
CA LYS A 259 -12.10 0.57 -13.95
C LYS A 259 -13.38 -0.10 -13.48
N TRP A 260 -13.56 -0.13 -12.17
CA TRP A 260 -14.87 -0.41 -11.62
C TRP A 260 -15.78 0.79 -11.85
N LYS A 261 -17.02 0.52 -12.24
CA LYS A 261 -18.06 1.50 -12.52
C LYS A 261 -19.08 1.52 -11.37
N VAL A 262 -19.39 2.73 -10.91
CA VAL A 262 -20.54 3.03 -10.06
C VAL A 262 -21.62 3.68 -10.94
N THR A 263 -22.82 3.10 -10.97
CA THR A 263 -23.92 3.59 -11.80
C THR A 263 -24.65 4.76 -11.14
N PRO A 264 -25.44 5.55 -11.90
CA PRO A 264 -26.24 6.63 -11.33
C PRO A 264 -27.14 6.21 -10.16
N GLU A 265 -27.73 5.01 -10.21
CA GLU A 265 -28.60 4.48 -9.14
C GLU A 265 -27.81 4.08 -7.88
N GLN A 266 -26.49 3.99 -7.98
CA GLN A 266 -25.57 3.68 -6.90
C GLN A 266 -24.93 4.95 -6.32
N LEU A 267 -25.00 6.09 -7.01
CA LEU A 267 -24.54 7.37 -6.49
C LEU A 267 -25.37 7.83 -5.28
N GLY A 268 -24.74 8.63 -4.42
CA GLY A 268 -25.32 9.15 -3.17
C GLY A 268 -25.40 8.12 -2.03
N LYS A 269 -25.04 6.86 -2.29
CA LYS A 269 -25.02 5.79 -1.29
C LYS A 269 -23.66 5.69 -0.61
N LYS A 270 -23.68 5.24 0.64
CA LYS A 270 -22.49 4.98 1.44
C LYS A 270 -22.06 3.53 1.33
N TYR A 271 -20.79 3.29 1.04
CA TYR A 271 -20.22 1.96 0.86
C TYR A 271 -18.99 1.74 1.73
N HIS A 272 -18.76 0.47 2.06
CA HIS A 272 -17.51 -0.09 2.56
C HIS A 272 -16.83 -0.82 1.42
N ILE A 273 -15.70 -0.30 0.95
CA ILE A 273 -14.87 -0.96 -0.07
C ILE A 273 -13.67 -1.60 0.61
N VAL A 274 -13.45 -2.88 0.36
CA VAL A 274 -12.29 -3.65 0.83
C VAL A 274 -11.53 -4.18 -0.38
N LEU A 275 -10.21 -4.03 -0.36
CA LEU A 275 -9.29 -4.69 -1.25
C LEU A 275 -8.44 -5.68 -0.45
N ASN A 276 -8.48 -6.95 -0.83
CA ASN A 276 -7.57 -7.98 -0.36
C ASN A 276 -6.47 -8.20 -1.42
N ILE A 277 -5.21 -8.09 -1.00
CA ILE A 277 -4.03 -8.20 -1.88
C ILE A 277 -3.23 -9.49 -1.64
N THR A 278 -3.86 -10.54 -1.08
CA THR A 278 -3.26 -11.86 -0.99
C THR A 278 -2.97 -12.38 -2.39
N LYS A 279 -1.70 -12.66 -2.66
CA LYS A 279 -1.23 -13.06 -3.99
C LYS A 279 -1.97 -14.31 -4.47
N GLY A 280 -2.65 -14.22 -5.61
CA GLY A 280 -3.45 -15.30 -6.20
C GLY A 280 -4.85 -15.48 -5.62
N GLU A 281 -5.22 -14.69 -4.60
CA GLU A 281 -6.55 -14.66 -3.99
C GLU A 281 -7.10 -13.21 -3.92
N GLU A 282 -6.58 -12.32 -4.78
CA GLU A 282 -6.92 -10.91 -4.77
C GLU A 282 -8.42 -10.71 -5.01
N ARG A 283 -9.05 -9.92 -4.14
CA ARG A 283 -10.49 -9.65 -4.20
C ARG A 283 -10.83 -8.23 -3.79
N MET A 284 -11.81 -7.65 -4.47
CA MET A 284 -12.45 -6.39 -4.08
C MET A 284 -13.87 -6.71 -3.63
N THR A 285 -14.32 -6.10 -2.53
CA THR A 285 -15.73 -6.14 -2.15
C THR A 285 -16.23 -4.74 -1.90
N CYS A 286 -17.42 -4.44 -2.41
CA CYS A 286 -18.11 -3.20 -2.15
C CYS A 286 -19.46 -3.51 -1.50
N THR A 287 -19.61 -3.16 -0.22
CA THR A 287 -20.81 -3.43 0.57
C THR A 287 -21.52 -2.13 0.89
N LEU A 288 -22.83 -2.08 0.64
CA LEU A 288 -23.66 -0.94 1.03
C LEU A 288 -23.75 -0.87 2.56
N LEU A 289 -23.40 0.27 3.16
CA LEU A 289 -23.43 0.47 4.62
C LEU A 289 -24.79 0.92 5.16
N GLY A 290 -25.77 1.12 4.26
CA GLY A 290 -27.05 1.74 4.58
C GLY A 290 -26.94 3.28 4.57
N GLY A 291 -28.01 3.92 4.10
CA GLY A 291 -28.21 5.37 4.14
C GLY A 291 -29.71 5.61 4.23
N ASP A 292 -30.11 6.58 5.05
CA ASP A 292 -31.50 6.85 5.42
C ASP A 292 -32.43 6.80 4.21
N GLU A 293 -33.59 6.16 4.40
CA GLU A 293 -34.75 6.28 3.52
C GLU A 293 -34.90 7.78 3.19
N PRO A 294 -35.08 8.18 1.91
CA PRO A 294 -35.33 9.59 1.60
C PRO A 294 -36.48 10.04 2.50
N PRO A 295 -36.39 11.23 3.14
CA PRO A 295 -37.44 11.66 4.06
C PRO A 295 -38.76 11.48 3.35
N ALA A 296 -39.67 10.71 3.98
CA ALA A 296 -41.01 10.49 3.47
C ALA A 296 -41.51 11.83 2.96
N GLY A 297 -41.80 11.88 1.65
CA GLY A 297 -42.22 13.12 1.03
C GLY A 297 -43.32 13.72 1.89
N ASP A 298 -43.11 14.95 2.35
CA ASP A 298 -44.18 15.77 2.91
C ASP A 298 -45.27 15.78 1.83
N THR A 299 -46.30 14.97 2.02
CA THR A 299 -47.59 15.20 1.40
C THR A 299 -48.13 16.44 2.08
N ASP A 300 -47.66 17.60 1.62
CA ASP A 300 -48.32 18.87 1.87
C ASP A 300 -49.68 18.79 1.17
N TYR A 301 -50.66 18.36 1.95
CA TYR A 301 -52.07 18.64 1.71
C TYR A 301 -52.19 20.16 1.71
N GLY A 302 -52.13 20.74 0.51
CA GLY A 302 -52.52 22.12 0.27
C GLY A 302 -53.87 22.39 0.92
N SER A 303 -53.83 23.22 1.95
CA SER A 303 -55.00 23.83 2.55
C SER A 303 -55.61 24.82 1.54
N ASP A 304 -56.60 24.37 0.79
CA ASP A 304 -57.50 25.30 0.10
C ASP A 304 -58.52 25.83 1.11
N SER A 305 -58.38 27.12 1.38
CA SER A 305 -59.23 27.95 2.21
C SER A 305 -60.65 28.05 1.66
N ASP A 306 -61.59 28.00 2.60
CA ASP A 306 -62.99 28.38 2.44
C ASP A 306 -63.16 29.66 1.62
N HIS A 307 -63.95 29.58 0.54
CA HIS A 307 -64.77 30.70 0.10
C HIS A 307 -66.06 30.19 -0.53
N GLU A 308 -67.16 30.38 0.18
CA GLU A 308 -68.52 30.22 -0.35
C GLU A 308 -68.79 31.24 -1.47
N GLY A 309 -69.54 30.81 -2.49
CA GLY A 309 -70.03 31.70 -3.55
C GLY A 309 -70.65 30.98 -4.75
N PHE A 310 -71.92 30.58 -4.60
CA PHE A 310 -73.05 30.67 -5.54
C PHE A 310 -72.84 30.63 -7.09
N GLU A 311 -73.74 29.85 -7.73
CA GLU A 311 -74.22 29.89 -9.14
C GLU A 311 -73.28 29.28 -10.21
N SER A 312 -73.74 28.57 -11.23
CA SER A 312 -75.04 28.02 -11.62
C SER A 312 -74.82 27.17 -12.87
N ASP A 313 -75.70 26.18 -13.05
CA ASP A 313 -76.23 25.71 -14.33
C ASP A 313 -75.46 24.65 -15.14
N GLY A 314 -76.27 23.76 -15.74
CA GLY A 314 -75.91 22.95 -16.90
C GLY A 314 -75.63 21.47 -16.66
N SER A 315 -76.70 20.66 -16.72
CA SER A 315 -76.86 19.47 -17.60
C SER A 315 -75.67 18.50 -17.79
N ASN A 316 -75.77 17.18 -17.82
CA ASN A 316 -76.87 16.28 -18.09
C ASN A 316 -76.35 14.85 -17.83
N ASP A 317 -77.23 13.96 -17.38
CA ASP A 317 -77.38 12.56 -17.82
C ASP A 317 -76.14 11.73 -18.20
N ASN A 318 -75.77 10.74 -17.37
CA ASN A 318 -76.21 9.35 -17.58
C ASN A 318 -75.49 8.35 -16.65
N ASN A 319 -76.32 7.62 -15.91
CA ASN A 319 -76.10 6.33 -15.28
C ASN A 319 -76.06 5.21 -16.36
N PRO A 320 -75.97 3.89 -16.07
CA PRO A 320 -75.35 3.12 -14.97
C PRO A 320 -74.46 1.96 -15.52
N THR A 321 -74.09 1.07 -14.58
CA THR A 321 -73.94 -0.40 -14.68
C THR A 321 -72.51 -0.93 -14.72
N ALA A 322 -72.15 -2.02 -14.04
CA ALA A 322 -72.75 -2.84 -12.98
C ALA A 322 -71.73 -3.96 -12.64
N GLY A 323 -71.88 -4.61 -11.48
CA GLY A 323 -71.25 -5.89 -11.13
C GLY A 323 -70.04 -5.69 -10.21
N GLU A 324 -70.12 -5.72 -8.89
CA GLU A 324 -70.56 -6.81 -7.99
C GLU A 324 -69.98 -8.19 -8.35
N GLY A 325 -69.25 -8.79 -7.40
CA GLY A 325 -68.98 -10.23 -7.44
C GLY A 325 -67.72 -10.73 -6.72
N THR A 326 -67.73 -10.66 -5.38
CA THR A 326 -67.33 -11.72 -4.40
C THR A 326 -65.91 -12.31 -4.43
N HIS A 327 -65.05 -12.13 -3.40
CA HIS A 327 -65.00 -12.72 -2.04
C HIS A 327 -64.54 -14.21 -1.95
N GLU A 328 -63.34 -14.35 -1.40
CA GLU A 328 -62.85 -15.32 -0.38
C GLU A 328 -62.61 -16.82 -0.63
N GLY A 329 -61.53 -17.30 0.02
CA GLY A 329 -61.30 -18.68 0.46
C GLY A 329 -59.93 -19.24 0.05
N PHE A 330 -58.84 -18.97 0.79
CA PHE A 330 -58.21 -19.87 1.79
C PHE A 330 -57.93 -21.31 1.30
N GLU A 331 -56.65 -21.70 1.22
CA GLU A 331 -56.02 -22.67 2.14
C GLU A 331 -54.55 -22.97 1.78
N SER A 332 -53.77 -23.18 2.84
CA SER A 332 -52.38 -23.63 2.92
C SER A 332 -52.24 -25.14 2.71
N GLU A 333 -51.08 -25.62 2.23
CA GLU A 333 -50.22 -26.57 2.98
C GLU A 333 -48.93 -26.99 2.22
N ALA A 334 -47.82 -26.85 2.96
CA ALA A 334 -46.68 -27.76 3.19
C ALA A 334 -46.09 -28.73 2.13
N SER A 335 -44.76 -28.60 2.03
CA SER A 335 -43.71 -29.65 2.09
C SER A 335 -43.39 -30.51 0.84
N GLY A 336 -42.08 -30.65 0.59
CA GLY A 336 -41.52 -31.55 -0.42
C GLY A 336 -40.00 -31.48 -0.46
N ASN A 337 -39.36 -32.23 0.43
CA ASN A 337 -37.92 -32.49 0.51
C ASN A 337 -37.46 -33.38 -0.66
N GLN A 338 -36.29 -33.14 -1.26
CA GLN A 338 -35.51 -34.22 -1.91
C GLN A 338 -34.03 -33.88 -2.09
N SER A 339 -33.21 -34.65 -1.36
CA SER A 339 -31.79 -34.89 -1.53
C SER A 339 -31.50 -35.81 -2.73
N ALA A 340 -30.33 -35.65 -3.36
CA ALA A 340 -29.67 -36.72 -4.09
C ALA A 340 -28.14 -36.63 -3.94
N ASP A 341 -27.59 -37.60 -3.20
CA ASP A 341 -26.20 -38.03 -3.18
C ASP A 341 -25.77 -38.62 -4.53
N GLY A 342 -24.45 -38.69 -4.78
CA GLY A 342 -23.92 -39.65 -5.76
C GLY A 342 -22.47 -39.46 -6.24
N ASN A 343 -21.51 -39.89 -5.42
CA ASN A 343 -20.16 -40.42 -5.70
C ASN A 343 -19.65 -40.50 -7.16
N HIS A 344 -18.35 -40.20 -7.34
CA HIS A 344 -17.41 -41.20 -7.89
C HIS A 344 -15.94 -40.94 -7.52
N GLU A 345 -15.27 -42.03 -7.11
CA GLU A 345 -13.89 -42.15 -6.66
C GLU A 345 -12.84 -42.11 -7.79
N GLY A 346 -11.61 -41.71 -7.41
CA GLY A 346 -10.38 -42.44 -7.75
C GLY A 346 -9.62 -42.04 -9.03
N PHE A 347 -8.36 -41.59 -8.89
CA PHE A 347 -7.16 -42.32 -9.30
C PHE A 347 -5.88 -41.54 -8.93
N ALA A 348 -4.87 -42.29 -8.47
CA ALA A 348 -3.56 -41.85 -7.99
C ALA A 348 -2.54 -41.56 -9.15
N PRO A 349 -1.34 -41.02 -8.86
CA PRO A 349 -0.45 -40.42 -9.86
C PRO A 349 0.63 -41.39 -10.39
N ILE A 350 1.22 -41.04 -11.54
CA ILE A 350 2.48 -41.60 -12.05
C ILE A 350 3.16 -40.58 -12.97
N GLY A 351 4.45 -40.29 -12.72
CA GLY A 351 5.33 -39.45 -13.53
C GLY A 351 6.36 -38.71 -12.73
#